data_AF-A0A2V9SQX5-F1
#
_entry.id   AF-A0A2V9SQX5-F1
#
_cell.length_a   1.000
_cell.length_b   1.000
_cell.length_c   1.000
_cell.angle_alpha   90.00
_cell.angle_beta   90.00
_cell.angle_gamma   90.00
#
_symmetry.space_group_name_H-M   'P 1'
#
loop_
_entity.id
_entity.type
_entity.pdbx_description
1 polymer ?
#
loop_
_entity_poly.entity_id
_entity_poly.type
_entity_poly.pdbx_seq_one_letter_code
_entity_poly.pdbx_strand_id
1 'polypeptide(L)'
;MKRTLIVGLFACSMLLLQEHRSASAQPQTSQGDKPTSAQSVKWESFENIRVLRVWQLESTDTYPQIALARVSNQDFQKFVQDPNALVTFVNKHKVFSKDVRAATPWASLMSTNYAGDPDEWLLTLSHGKTSMMAIASQPD
;
A
#
# COMPACT_ATOMS: atom_id res chain seq x y z
N MET A 1 -18.61 46.49 36.38
CA MET A 1 -18.65 45.09 36.85
C MET A 1 -17.60 44.29 36.07
N LYS A 2 -16.64 43.70 36.79
CA LYS A 2 -15.56 42.86 36.25
C LYS A 2 -16.03 41.39 36.23
N ARG A 3 -15.74 40.66 35.15
CA ARG A 3 -15.68 39.18 35.10
C ARG A 3 -14.52 38.81 34.15
N THR A 4 -13.31 38.66 34.69
CA THR A 4 -12.62 37.40 35.08
C THR A 4 -12.14 36.58 33.87
N LEU A 5 -10.81 36.44 33.80
CA LEU A 5 -10.05 35.57 32.90
C LEU A 5 -10.49 34.10 33.00
N ILE A 6 -10.41 33.37 31.89
CA ILE A 6 -10.04 31.96 31.91
C ILE A 6 -8.69 31.80 31.21
N VAL A 7 -7.72 31.43 32.05
CA VAL A 7 -6.42 30.87 31.74
C VAL A 7 -6.63 29.43 31.27
N GLY A 8 -5.96 29.02 30.18
CA GLY A 8 -5.92 27.63 29.73
C GLY A 8 -4.57 27.32 29.09
N LEU A 9 -3.77 26.53 29.81
CA LEU A 9 -2.36 26.19 29.60
C LEU A 9 -1.95 25.88 28.14
N PHE A 10 -1.05 26.69 27.61
CA PHE A 10 -0.10 26.31 26.56
C PHE A 10 1.30 26.59 27.10
N ALA A 11 1.99 25.59 27.66
CA ALA A 11 3.46 25.51 27.77
C ALA A 11 3.86 24.40 28.76
N CYS A 12 3.95 23.16 28.30
CA CYS A 12 4.72 22.12 29.00
C CYS A 12 5.30 21.06 28.04
N SER A 13 5.76 21.46 26.85
CA SER A 13 6.44 20.53 25.92
C SER A 13 7.81 21.00 25.43
N MET A 14 8.33 22.12 25.92
CA MET A 14 9.67 22.63 25.52
C MET A 14 10.74 22.56 26.61
N LEU A 15 10.54 21.78 27.68
CA LEU A 15 11.57 21.56 28.71
C LEU A 15 12.24 20.18 28.67
N LEU A 16 11.99 19.37 27.64
CA LEU A 16 12.70 18.09 27.42
C LEU A 16 13.78 18.15 26.33
N LEU A 17 14.15 19.34 25.87
CA LEU A 17 15.15 19.50 24.79
C LEU A 17 16.52 20.05 25.23
N GLN A 18 16.82 20.19 26.53
CA GLN A 18 18.09 20.80 26.94
C GLN A 18 18.94 20.10 28.02
N GLU A 19 18.51 18.98 28.61
CA GLU A 19 19.19 18.42 29.80
C GLU A 19 19.95 17.09 29.57
N HIS A 20 20.33 16.72 28.34
CA HIS A 20 21.30 15.62 28.14
C HIS A 20 22.29 15.89 27.00
N ARG A 21 23.10 16.93 27.16
CA ARG A 21 24.45 16.96 26.56
C ARG A 21 25.47 16.91 27.68
N SER A 22 25.97 15.72 27.97
CA SER A 22 27.40 15.40 28.21
C SER A 22 27.53 14.07 28.95
N ALA A 23 27.48 12.97 28.19
CA ALA A 23 28.23 11.78 28.53
C ALA A 23 29.01 11.41 27.26
N SER A 24 30.30 11.71 27.28
CA SER A 24 31.28 11.28 26.29
C SER A 24 31.31 9.76 26.25
N ALA A 25 30.61 9.15 25.29
CA ALA A 25 30.79 7.76 24.93
C ALA A 25 31.77 7.68 23.75
N GLN A 26 32.87 6.96 23.96
CA GLN A 26 33.84 6.58 22.94
C GLN A 26 33.15 6.04 21.68
N PRO A 27 33.68 6.31 20.47
CA PRO A 27 33.22 5.62 19.27
C PRO A 27 33.64 4.16 19.38
N GLN A 28 32.77 3.31 19.94
CA GLN A 28 32.83 1.89 19.64
C GLN A 28 32.47 1.77 18.16
N THR A 29 33.49 1.46 17.36
CA THR A 29 33.33 0.93 16.01
C THR A 29 32.44 -0.30 16.09
N SER A 30 31.14 -0.08 15.97
CA SER A 30 30.19 -1.14 15.67
C SER A 30 30.60 -1.65 14.30
N GLN A 31 31.23 -2.83 14.29
CA GLN A 31 31.41 -3.60 13.07
C GLN A 31 30.07 -3.60 12.37
N GLY A 32 30.04 -3.00 11.17
CA GLY A 32 28.82 -2.82 10.42
C GLY A 32 28.11 -4.16 10.31
N ASP A 33 26.92 -4.24 10.92
CA ASP A 33 25.92 -5.18 10.48
C ASP A 33 25.76 -4.92 8.99
N LYS A 34 26.30 -5.84 8.19
CA LYS A 34 26.13 -5.84 6.75
C LYS A 34 24.63 -5.68 6.53
N PRO A 35 24.15 -4.61 5.88
CA PRO A 35 22.72 -4.39 5.74
C PRO A 35 22.14 -5.66 5.14
N THR A 36 21.25 -6.32 5.90
CA THR A 36 20.48 -7.47 5.43
C THR A 36 19.97 -7.10 4.05
N SER A 37 20.32 -7.88 3.01
CA SER A 37 19.96 -7.52 1.65
C SER A 37 18.45 -7.28 1.61
N ALA A 38 18.03 -6.07 1.28
CA ALA A 38 16.61 -5.75 1.19
C ALA A 38 15.98 -6.78 0.24
N GLN A 39 15.07 -7.59 0.77
CA GLN A 39 14.29 -8.51 -0.04
C GLN A 39 13.52 -7.65 -1.04
N SER A 40 13.81 -7.81 -2.32
CA SER A 40 13.17 -7.04 -3.38
C SER A 40 12.04 -7.85 -3.97
N VAL A 41 10.87 -7.22 -4.08
CA VAL A 41 9.74 -7.76 -4.86
C VAL A 41 10.00 -7.53 -6.35
N LYS A 42 9.55 -8.47 -7.18
CA LYS A 42 9.71 -8.42 -8.64
C LYS A 42 8.36 -8.43 -9.32
N TRP A 43 8.28 -7.71 -10.43
CA TRP A 43 7.14 -7.80 -11.33
C TRP A 43 7.13 -9.17 -12.02
N GLU A 44 5.98 -9.82 -12.00
CA GLU A 44 5.73 -11.09 -12.66
C GLU A 44 4.69 -10.89 -13.76
N SER A 45 4.88 -11.55 -14.90
CA SER A 45 3.99 -11.39 -16.05
C SER A 45 3.07 -12.60 -16.19
N PHE A 46 1.77 -12.34 -16.27
CA PHE A 46 0.74 -13.34 -16.50
C PHE A 46 -0.10 -12.87 -17.69
N GLU A 47 0.02 -13.55 -18.83
CA GLU A 47 -0.63 -13.13 -20.07
C GLU A 47 -0.18 -11.69 -20.41
N ASN A 48 -1.11 -10.72 -20.47
CA ASN A 48 -0.81 -9.31 -20.73
C ASN A 48 -0.74 -8.45 -19.44
N ILE A 49 -0.78 -9.06 -18.26
CA ILE A 49 -0.88 -8.37 -16.97
C ILE A 49 0.42 -8.54 -16.19
N ARG A 50 0.96 -7.44 -15.68
CA ARG A 50 2.15 -7.46 -14.80
C ARG A 50 1.70 -7.29 -13.35
N VAL A 51 2.11 -8.18 -12.47
CA VAL A 51 1.73 -8.17 -11.05
C VAL A 51 2.96 -8.03 -10.16
N LEU A 52 2.87 -7.17 -9.16
CA LEU A 52 3.84 -7.04 -8.08
C LEU A 52 3.17 -7.44 -6.76
N ARG A 53 3.59 -8.57 -6.18
CA ARG A 53 3.06 -9.06 -4.91
C ARG A 53 3.80 -8.44 -3.72
N VAL A 54 3.39 -7.23 -3.33
CA VAL A 54 4.02 -6.46 -2.25
C VAL A 54 4.01 -7.23 -0.92
N TRP A 55 2.94 -7.98 -0.64
CA TRP A 55 2.81 -8.78 0.58
C TRP A 55 3.88 -9.87 0.75
N GLN A 56 4.63 -10.26 -0.29
CA GLN A 56 5.71 -11.25 -0.18
C GLN A 56 6.89 -10.79 0.67
N LEU A 57 6.94 -9.50 1.03
CA LEU A 57 7.87 -8.96 2.02
C LEU A 57 7.47 -9.30 3.46
N GLU A 58 6.25 -9.79 3.66
CA GLU A 58 5.66 -10.14 4.95
C GLU A 58 5.28 -11.63 5.02
N SER A 59 4.51 -12.02 6.03
CA SER A 59 4.02 -13.39 6.20
C SER A 59 2.74 -13.67 5.41
N THR A 60 2.49 -14.94 5.09
CA THR A 60 1.28 -15.39 4.38
C THR A 60 -0.02 -15.15 5.15
N ASP A 61 0.03 -14.89 6.45
CA ASP A 61 -1.12 -14.64 7.33
C ASP A 61 -1.20 -13.19 7.83
N THR A 62 -0.35 -12.29 7.32
CA THR A 62 -0.46 -10.86 7.55
C THR A 62 -1.45 -10.25 6.56
N TYR A 63 -2.36 -9.40 7.06
CA TYR A 63 -3.39 -8.74 6.28
C TYR A 63 -3.46 -7.23 6.62
N PRO A 64 -3.84 -6.38 5.65
CA PRO A 64 -4.22 -6.72 4.28
C PRO A 64 -3.01 -7.14 3.44
N GLN A 65 -3.21 -8.08 2.52
CA GLN A 65 -2.21 -8.40 1.51
C GLN A 65 -2.37 -7.44 0.34
N ILE A 66 -1.30 -6.74 -0.02
CA ILE A 66 -1.30 -5.79 -1.14
C ILE A 66 -0.60 -6.40 -2.35
N ALA A 67 -1.25 -6.26 -3.51
CA ALA A 67 -0.63 -6.50 -4.81
C ALA A 67 -0.91 -5.32 -5.74
N LEU A 68 0.03 -5.01 -6.62
CA LEU A 68 -0.17 -4.06 -7.71
C LEU A 68 -0.31 -4.84 -9.01
N ALA A 69 -1.20 -4.43 -9.90
CA ALA A 69 -1.36 -5.00 -11.23
C ALA A 69 -1.36 -3.89 -12.28
N ARG A 70 -0.49 -4.00 -13.28
CA ARG A 70 -0.52 -3.18 -14.49
C ARG A 70 -1.26 -3.95 -15.57
N VAL A 71 -2.32 -3.35 -16.09
CA VAL A 71 -3.24 -3.98 -17.04
C VAL A 71 -3.44 -3.05 -18.24
N SER A 72 -3.70 -3.63 -19.41
CA SER A 72 -4.12 -2.84 -20.57
C SER A 72 -5.48 -2.19 -20.33
N ASN A 73 -5.82 -1.13 -21.07
CA ASN A 73 -7.18 -0.57 -21.04
C ASN A 73 -8.26 -1.62 -21.34
N GLN A 74 -8.00 -2.54 -22.28
CA GLN A 74 -8.93 -3.61 -22.62
C GLN A 74 -9.21 -4.54 -21.42
N ASP A 75 -8.15 -4.96 -20.71
CA ASP A 75 -8.28 -5.79 -19.52
C ASP A 75 -8.93 -5.04 -18.36
N PHE A 76 -8.60 -3.76 -18.19
CA PHE A 76 -9.26 -2.89 -17.22
C PHE A 76 -10.77 -2.82 -17.46
N GLN A 77 -11.20 -2.52 -18.69
CA GLN A 77 -12.63 -2.45 -19.03
C GLN A 77 -13.32 -3.79 -18.79
N LYS A 78 -12.67 -4.92 -19.13
CA LYS A 78 -13.18 -6.26 -18.83
C LYS A 78 -13.40 -6.47 -17.33
N PHE A 79 -12.44 -6.09 -16.49
CA PHE A 79 -12.55 -6.26 -15.04
C PHE A 79 -13.57 -5.32 -14.39
N VAL A 80 -13.74 -4.10 -14.90
CA VAL A 80 -14.77 -3.18 -14.42
C VAL A 80 -16.17 -3.70 -14.77
N GLN A 81 -16.36 -4.21 -15.99
CA GLN A 81 -17.64 -4.76 -16.45
C GLN A 81 -17.98 -6.09 -15.77
N ASP A 82 -16.98 -6.93 -15.51
CA ASP A 82 -17.11 -8.20 -14.79
C ASP A 82 -16.01 -8.34 -13.72
N PRO A 83 -16.28 -7.90 -12.47
CA PRO A 83 -15.35 -8.06 -11.37
C PRO A 83 -15.01 -9.53 -11.05
N ASN A 84 -15.86 -10.49 -11.43
CA ASN A 84 -15.56 -11.91 -11.23
C ASN A 84 -14.44 -12.40 -12.16
N ALA A 85 -14.24 -11.76 -13.32
CA ALA A 85 -13.09 -12.03 -14.17
C ALA A 85 -11.78 -11.67 -13.45
N LEU A 86 -11.76 -10.56 -12.68
CA LEU A 86 -10.61 -10.19 -11.86
C LEU A 86 -10.39 -11.18 -10.71
N VAL A 87 -11.47 -11.58 -10.01
CA VAL A 87 -11.39 -12.62 -8.95
C VAL A 87 -10.81 -13.93 -9.50
N THR A 88 -11.29 -14.36 -10.67
CA THR A 88 -10.81 -15.56 -11.35
C THR A 88 -9.33 -15.45 -11.68
N PHE A 89 -8.91 -14.31 -12.24
CA PHE A 89 -7.50 -14.04 -12.54
C PHE A 89 -6.61 -14.12 -11.28
N VAL A 90 -6.96 -13.39 -10.20
CA VAL A 90 -6.12 -13.34 -9.00
C VAL A 90 -6.01 -14.71 -8.31
N ASN A 91 -7.09 -15.51 -8.33
CA ASN A 91 -7.09 -16.86 -7.74
C ASN A 91 -6.32 -17.86 -8.62
N LYS A 92 -6.52 -17.83 -9.94
CA LYS A 92 -5.81 -18.68 -10.92
C LYS A 92 -4.30 -18.49 -10.80
N HIS A 93 -3.84 -17.25 -10.67
CA HIS A 93 -2.42 -16.92 -10.62
C HIS A 93 -1.84 -16.79 -9.21
N LYS A 94 -2.62 -17.14 -8.18
CA LYS A 94 -2.22 -17.06 -6.77
C LYS A 94 -1.54 -15.72 -6.45
N VAL A 95 -2.22 -14.63 -6.84
CA VAL A 95 -1.78 -13.26 -6.56
C VAL A 95 -1.73 -13.01 -5.05
N PHE A 96 -2.61 -13.66 -4.30
CA PHE A 96 -2.66 -13.67 -2.84
C PHE A 96 -2.44 -15.07 -2.26
N SER A 97 -2.12 -15.14 -0.96
CA SER A 97 -1.87 -16.43 -0.28
C SER A 97 -3.13 -17.29 -0.12
N LYS A 98 -4.31 -16.65 -0.10
CA LYS A 98 -5.63 -17.31 -0.03
C LYS A 98 -6.53 -16.80 -1.14
N ASP A 99 -7.50 -17.61 -1.51
CA ASP A 99 -8.44 -17.27 -2.57
C ASP A 99 -9.36 -16.10 -2.15
N VAL A 100 -9.56 -15.19 -3.09
CA VAL A 100 -10.49 -14.07 -3.03
C VAL A 100 -11.89 -14.58 -3.38
N ARG A 101 -12.91 -14.17 -2.62
CA ARG A 101 -14.32 -14.50 -2.85
C ARG A 101 -15.05 -13.44 -3.66
N ALA A 102 -14.68 -12.17 -3.50
CA ALA A 102 -15.32 -11.05 -4.19
C ALA A 102 -14.36 -9.87 -4.34
N ALA A 103 -14.56 -9.09 -5.41
CA ALA A 103 -13.80 -7.88 -5.76
C ALA A 103 -14.69 -6.63 -5.57
N THR A 104 -14.72 -6.08 -4.37
CA THR A 104 -15.48 -4.87 -4.00
C THR A 104 -15.02 -4.33 -2.63
N PRO A 105 -15.00 -3.00 -2.42
CA PRO A 105 -15.36 -1.92 -3.34
C PRO A 105 -14.29 -1.62 -4.40
N TRP A 106 -14.69 -0.94 -5.47
CA TRP A 106 -13.80 -0.42 -6.51
C TRP A 106 -13.83 1.12 -6.51
N ALA A 107 -12.67 1.75 -6.43
CA ALA A 107 -12.52 3.20 -6.54
C ALA A 107 -11.60 3.57 -7.72
N SER A 108 -12.00 4.54 -8.53
CA SER A 108 -11.13 5.11 -9.58
C SER A 108 -10.56 6.44 -9.13
N LEU A 109 -9.25 6.61 -9.28
CA LEU A 109 -8.48 7.81 -8.93
C LEU A 109 -8.13 8.66 -10.16
N MET A 110 -8.87 8.48 -11.25
CA MET A 110 -8.67 9.25 -12.48
C MET A 110 -9.02 10.73 -12.26
N SER A 111 -8.12 11.63 -12.68
CA SER A 111 -8.37 13.07 -12.67
C SER A 111 -9.48 13.45 -13.65
N THR A 112 -10.32 14.42 -13.30
CA THR A 112 -11.34 14.98 -14.21
C THR A 112 -10.75 15.65 -15.44
N ASN A 113 -9.46 15.99 -15.40
CA ASN A 113 -8.74 16.67 -16.48
C ASN A 113 -7.83 15.71 -17.27
N TYR A 114 -7.95 14.40 -17.05
CA TYR A 114 -7.16 13.43 -17.81
C TYR A 114 -7.66 13.39 -19.26
N ALA A 115 -6.75 13.54 -20.23
CA ALA A 115 -7.09 13.63 -21.63
C ALA A 115 -7.19 12.23 -22.26
N GLY A 116 -8.39 11.84 -22.68
CA GLY A 116 -8.64 10.56 -23.35
C GLY A 116 -8.65 9.36 -22.41
N ASP A 117 -8.60 8.16 -23.00
CA ASP A 117 -8.53 6.91 -22.25
C ASP A 117 -7.06 6.51 -22.04
N PRO A 118 -6.66 6.06 -20.83
CA PRO A 118 -5.31 5.56 -20.59
C PRO A 118 -5.01 4.29 -21.40
N ASP A 119 -3.78 4.13 -21.86
CA ASP A 119 -3.32 2.89 -22.51
C ASP A 119 -3.14 1.75 -21.48
N GLU A 120 -2.59 2.07 -20.32
CA GLU A 120 -2.38 1.17 -19.19
C GLU A 120 -3.02 1.74 -17.91
N TRP A 121 -3.43 0.82 -17.03
CA TRP A 121 -3.97 1.12 -15.72
C TRP A 121 -3.17 0.40 -14.64
N LEU A 122 -2.91 1.10 -13.54
CA LEU A 122 -2.41 0.53 -12.30
C LEU A 122 -3.57 0.24 -11.37
N LEU A 123 -3.72 -1.03 -10.99
CA LEU A 123 -4.65 -1.50 -9.98
C LEU A 123 -3.90 -1.78 -8.69
N THR A 124 -4.31 -1.13 -7.61
CA THR A 124 -3.93 -1.51 -6.25
C THR A 124 -5.00 -2.45 -5.70
N LEU A 125 -4.60 -3.69 -5.44
CA LEU A 125 -5.47 -4.76 -4.96
C LEU A 125 -5.17 -5.02 -3.49
N SER A 126 -6.17 -4.84 -2.63
CA SER A 126 -6.06 -5.02 -1.18
C SER A 126 -6.95 -6.17 -0.71
N HIS A 127 -6.33 -7.29 -0.35
CA HIS A 127 -7.03 -8.49 0.10
C HIS A 127 -7.09 -8.52 1.64
N GLY A 128 -8.31 -8.53 2.18
CA GLY A 128 -8.56 -8.55 3.62
C GLY A 128 -8.80 -9.96 4.21
N LYS A 129 -8.89 -10.03 5.54
CA LYS A 129 -9.08 -11.28 6.29
C LYS A 129 -10.38 -12.03 5.96
N THR A 130 -11.39 -11.35 5.44
CA THR A 130 -12.70 -11.92 5.08
C THR A 130 -12.73 -12.51 3.66
N SER A 131 -11.58 -12.61 3.00
CA SER A 131 -11.44 -12.99 1.59
C SER A 131 -12.11 -12.03 0.61
N MET A 132 -12.30 -10.77 1.02
CA MET A 132 -12.74 -9.70 0.13
C MET A 132 -11.53 -8.90 -0.36
N MET A 133 -11.56 -8.50 -1.63
CA MET A 133 -10.56 -7.66 -2.25
C MET A 133 -11.15 -6.30 -2.59
N ALA A 134 -10.57 -5.24 -2.04
CA ALA A 134 -10.83 -3.87 -2.47
C ALA A 134 -9.87 -3.48 -3.60
N ILE A 135 -10.33 -2.64 -4.52
CA ILE A 135 -9.58 -2.20 -5.69
C ILE A 135 -9.53 -0.68 -5.74
N ALA A 136 -8.34 -0.12 -5.94
CA ALA A 136 -8.16 1.25 -6.40
C ALA A 136 -7.48 1.23 -7.77
N SER A 137 -7.98 2.00 -8.74
CA SER A 137 -7.43 2.07 -10.10
C SER A 137 -7.01 3.48 -10.46
N GLN A 138 -5.89 3.64 -11.16
CA GLN A 138 -5.43 4.90 -11.73
C GLN A 138 -4.75 4.67 -13.08
N PRO A 139 -4.70 5.66 -13.96
CA PRO A 139 -3.81 5.62 -15.13
C PRO A 139 -2.35 5.36 -14.69
N ASP A 140 -1.62 4.48 -15.38
CA ASP A 140 -0.18 4.21 -15.14
C ASP A 140 0.72 5.00 -16.10
#